data_AF-A0A382ZA72-F1
#
_entry.id   AF-A0A382ZA72-F1
#
_cell.length_a   1.000
_cell.length_b   1.000
_cell.length_c   1.000
_cell.angle_alpha   90.00
_cell.angle_beta   90.00
_cell.angle_gamma   90.00
#
_symmetry.space_group_name_H-M   'P 1'
#
loop_
_entity.id
_entity.type
_entity.pdbx_description
1 polymer ?
#
loop_
_entity_poly.entity_id
_entity_poly.type
_entity_poly.pdbx_seq_one_letter_code
_entity_poly.pdbx_strand_id
1 'polypeptide(L)'
;VKPAVEPAKEVVVEVDADDISERLLKSIDDHLGERNKTELKRVDGFHPSYTNQCARYWVYLFRGVEVENTFAPQTHRIFDNGHAVHERIYSYLRAMNILESEEIPVSLDDPPISGTADGIINFDGK
;
A
#
# COMPACT_ATOMS: atom_id res chain seq x y z
N VAL A 1 -23.41 -60.79 -17.37
CA VAL A 1 -23.83 -59.74 -16.41
C VAL A 1 -22.56 -59.09 -15.88
N LYS A 2 -22.29 -57.81 -16.16
CA LYS A 2 -21.13 -57.10 -15.60
C LYS A 2 -21.42 -56.78 -14.12
N PRO A 3 -20.46 -56.91 -13.19
CA PRO A 3 -20.69 -56.52 -11.81
C PRO A 3 -20.79 -55.00 -11.73
N ALA A 4 -21.76 -54.51 -10.96
CA ALA A 4 -21.89 -53.10 -10.65
C ALA A 4 -20.68 -52.68 -9.81
N VAL A 5 -19.97 -51.64 -10.26
CA VAL A 5 -18.92 -51.01 -9.47
C VAL A 5 -19.63 -50.15 -8.43
N GLU A 6 -19.49 -50.49 -7.15
CA GLU A 6 -19.99 -49.64 -6.06
C GLU A 6 -19.29 -48.27 -6.13
N PRO A 7 -20.02 -47.16 -6.00
CA PRO A 7 -19.40 -45.84 -5.99
C PRO A 7 -18.48 -45.73 -4.79
N ALA A 8 -17.25 -45.25 -5.03
CA ALA A 8 -16.29 -44.98 -3.97
C ALA A 8 -16.93 -44.04 -2.95
N LYS A 9 -16.94 -44.45 -1.66
CA LYS A 9 -17.42 -43.61 -0.57
C LYS A 9 -16.62 -42.31 -0.58
N GLU A 10 -17.30 -41.18 -0.77
CA GLU A 10 -16.70 -39.86 -0.59
C GLU A 10 -16.15 -39.78 0.83
N VAL A 11 -14.83 -39.64 0.93
CA VAL A 11 -14.17 -39.36 2.19
C VAL A 11 -14.44 -37.89 2.47
N VAL A 12 -15.48 -37.63 3.27
CA VAL A 12 -15.72 -36.30 3.83
C VAL A 12 -14.60 -36.06 4.84
N VAL A 13 -13.57 -35.33 4.41
CA VAL A 13 -12.57 -34.80 5.33
C VAL A 13 -13.26 -33.70 6.11
N GLU A 14 -13.55 -33.94 7.38
CA GLU A 14 -13.93 -32.87 8.30
C GLU A 14 -12.72 -31.94 8.41
N VAL A 15 -12.76 -30.85 7.65
CA VAL A 15 -11.74 -29.81 7.77
C VAL A 15 -12.19 -28.85 8.83
N ASP A 16 -11.36 -28.69 9.85
CA ASP A 16 -11.56 -27.65 10.86
C ASP A 16 -11.48 -26.28 10.15
N ALA A 17 -12.62 -25.62 10.05
CA ALA A 17 -12.73 -24.34 9.36
C ALA A 17 -11.89 -23.25 10.02
N ASP A 18 -11.63 -23.38 11.32
CA ASP A 18 -10.81 -22.44 12.07
C ASP A 18 -9.31 -22.62 11.71
N ASP A 19 -8.83 -23.87 11.56
CA ASP A 19 -7.46 -24.16 11.07
C ASP A 19 -7.21 -23.61 9.67
N ILE A 20 -8.17 -23.78 8.74
CA ILE A 20 -8.02 -23.25 7.38
C ILE A 20 -7.94 -21.72 7.40
N SER A 21 -8.80 -21.08 8.19
CA SER A 21 -8.88 -19.62 8.27
C SER A 21 -7.58 -19.04 8.82
N GLU A 22 -7.05 -19.61 9.90
CA GLU A 22 -5.77 -19.20 10.49
C GLU A 22 -4.60 -19.38 9.52
N ARG A 23 -4.54 -20.53 8.83
CA ARG A 23 -3.47 -20.81 7.87
C ARG A 23 -3.50 -19.88 6.66
N LEU A 24 -4.70 -19.55 6.17
CA LEU A 24 -4.87 -18.60 5.08
C LEU A 24 -4.45 -17.20 5.51
N LEU A 25 -4.93 -16.73 6.67
CA LEU A 25 -4.56 -15.42 7.20
C LEU A 25 -3.06 -15.30 7.42
N LYS A 26 -2.42 -16.32 8.00
CA LYS A 26 -0.98 -16.36 8.18
C LYS A 26 -0.24 -16.30 6.85
N SER A 27 -0.69 -17.05 5.85
CA SER A 27 -0.05 -17.08 4.53
C SER A 27 -0.14 -15.72 3.82
N ILE A 28 -1.27 -15.01 3.97
CA ILE A 28 -1.42 -13.63 3.49
C ILE A 28 -0.46 -12.69 4.25
N ASP A 29 -0.40 -12.80 5.58
CA ASP A 29 0.48 -11.96 6.41
C ASP A 29 1.96 -12.16 6.07
N ASP A 30 2.38 -13.42 5.92
CA ASP A 30 3.75 -13.79 5.53
C ASP A 30 4.08 -13.17 4.15
N HIS A 31 3.18 -13.31 3.16
CA HIS A 31 3.37 -12.74 1.83
C HIS A 31 3.48 -11.20 1.83
N LEU A 32 2.65 -10.52 2.64
CA LEU A 32 2.77 -9.07 2.79
C LEU A 32 4.07 -8.65 3.49
N GLY A 33 4.55 -9.47 4.42
CA GLY A 33 5.83 -9.27 5.10
C GLY A 33 7.04 -9.27 4.14
N GLU A 34 6.98 -10.05 3.06
CA GLU A 34 8.03 -10.07 2.01
C GLU A 34 8.23 -8.72 1.30
N ARG A 35 7.26 -7.80 1.42
CA ARG A 35 7.37 -6.44 0.86
C ARG A 35 8.31 -5.53 1.66
N ASN A 36 8.66 -5.90 2.89
CA ASN A 36 9.63 -5.17 3.69
C ASN A 36 11.04 -5.39 3.13
N LYS A 37 11.75 -4.30 2.85
CA LYS A 37 13.07 -4.31 2.22
C LYS A 37 13.95 -3.26 2.87
N THR A 38 15.25 -3.51 2.83
CA THR A 38 16.26 -2.50 3.10
C THR A 38 16.51 -1.70 1.83
N GLU A 39 16.33 -0.39 1.91
CA GLU A 39 16.51 0.51 0.78
C GLU A 39 17.40 1.68 1.20
N LEU A 40 18.28 2.11 0.30
CA LEU A 40 19.03 3.35 0.48
C LEU A 40 18.08 4.52 0.27
N LYS A 41 17.72 5.21 1.35
CA LYS A 41 16.86 6.40 1.30
C LYS A 41 17.70 7.66 1.34
N ARG A 42 17.49 8.53 0.36
CA ARG A 42 18.04 9.88 0.30
C ARG A 42 16.97 10.86 -0.16
N VAL A 43 16.92 12.04 0.45
CA VAL A 43 15.99 13.12 0.08
C VAL A 43 16.76 14.41 -0.20
N ASP A 44 16.20 15.23 -1.09
CA ASP A 44 16.75 16.55 -1.42
C ASP A 44 15.96 17.70 -0.75
N GLY A 45 14.88 17.38 -0.04
CA GLY A 45 14.06 18.33 0.71
C GLY A 45 13.25 17.65 1.82
N PHE A 46 12.63 18.47 2.66
CA PHE A 46 11.69 18.04 3.70
C PHE A 46 10.37 17.61 3.06
N HIS A 47 9.98 16.35 3.26
CA HIS A 47 8.68 15.85 2.80
C HIS A 47 7.61 15.96 3.90
N PRO A 48 6.39 16.47 3.61
CA PRO A 48 5.29 16.52 4.57
C PRO A 48 4.93 15.17 5.17
N SER A 49 5.19 14.05 4.46
CA SER A 49 4.94 12.70 4.95
C SER A 49 5.84 12.29 6.13
N TYR A 50 6.98 12.96 6.34
CA TYR A 50 7.92 12.70 7.44
C TYR A 50 7.71 13.65 8.64
N THR A 51 6.46 13.84 9.08
CA THR A 51 6.18 14.71 10.23
C THR A 51 6.82 14.19 11.53
N ASN A 52 7.21 15.12 12.43
CA ASN A 52 7.66 14.84 13.80
C ASN A 52 8.92 13.97 13.96
N GLN A 53 9.76 13.86 12.92
CA GLN A 53 11.06 13.18 13.04
C GLN A 53 12.10 14.09 13.69
N CYS A 54 12.99 13.50 14.51
CA CYS A 54 14.07 14.25 15.16
C CYS A 54 15.04 14.84 14.12
N ALA A 55 15.69 15.97 14.45
CA ALA A 55 16.62 16.64 13.54
C ALA A 55 17.76 15.73 13.03
N ARG A 56 18.20 14.76 13.84
CA ARG A 56 19.22 13.77 13.44
C ARG A 56 18.75 12.87 12.30
N TYR A 57 17.48 12.48 12.31
CA TYR A 57 16.90 11.63 11.26
C TYR A 57 16.99 12.32 9.89
N TRP A 58 16.67 13.61 9.84
CA TRP A 58 16.80 14.42 8.63
C TRP A 58 18.24 14.49 8.11
N VAL A 59 19.23 14.66 9.01
CA VAL A 59 20.65 14.65 8.60
C VAL A 59 21.03 13.33 7.92
N TYR A 60 20.53 12.18 8.41
CA TYR A 60 20.78 10.89 7.76
C TYR A 60 20.09 10.80 6.40
N LEU A 61 18.83 11.24 6.29
CA LEU A 61 18.11 11.24 5.01
C LEU A 61 18.77 12.15 3.96
N PHE A 62 19.24 13.34 4.33
CA PHE A 62 19.95 14.21 3.37
C PHE A 62 21.29 13.62 2.91
N ARG A 63 21.96 12.84 3.76
CA ARG A 63 23.23 12.17 3.43
C ARG A 63 23.06 10.86 2.68
N GLY A 64 21.86 10.28 2.73
CA GLY A 64 21.62 8.90 2.33
C GLY A 64 21.90 7.94 3.49
N VAL A 65 20.93 7.08 3.79
CA VAL A 65 21.03 6.05 4.83
C VAL A 65 20.24 4.82 4.40
N GLU A 66 20.75 3.64 4.69
CA GLU A 66 19.98 2.41 4.53
C GLU A 66 18.89 2.35 5.60
N VAL A 67 17.65 2.20 5.17
CA VAL A 67 16.49 2.07 6.04
C VAL A 67 15.80 0.77 5.73
N GLU A 68 15.64 -0.06 6.75
CA GLU A 68 14.78 -1.23 6.69
C GLU A 68 13.34 -0.82 6.99
N ASN A 69 12.44 -0.98 6.02
CA ASN A 69 11.03 -0.75 6.25
C ASN A 69 10.47 -1.93 7.08
N THR A 70 9.94 -1.66 8.27
CA THR A 70 9.43 -2.69 9.19
C THR A 70 7.92 -2.56 9.38
N PHE A 71 7.17 -2.52 8.27
CA PHE A 71 5.72 -2.42 8.34
C PHE A 71 5.08 -3.76 8.68
N ALA A 72 4.11 -3.74 9.59
CA ALA A 72 3.28 -4.89 9.86
C ALA A 72 2.38 -5.22 8.64
N PRO A 73 1.99 -6.48 8.40
CA PRO A 73 1.09 -6.85 7.30
C PRO A 73 -0.23 -6.05 7.29
N GLN A 74 -0.75 -5.71 8.46
CA GLN A 74 -1.92 -4.85 8.63
C GLN A 74 -1.71 -3.48 8.01
N THR A 75 -0.51 -2.89 8.18
CA THR A 75 -0.15 -1.59 7.61
C THR A 75 -0.08 -1.65 6.09
N HIS A 76 0.47 -2.73 5.51
CA HIS A 76 0.47 -2.94 4.06
C HIS A 76 -0.96 -2.99 3.50
N ARG A 77 -1.90 -3.67 4.17
CA ARG A 77 -3.32 -3.67 3.79
C ARG A 77 -3.95 -2.28 3.85
N ILE A 78 -3.59 -1.48 4.84
CA ILE A 78 -4.07 -0.09 4.94
C ILE A 78 -3.58 0.73 3.73
N PHE A 79 -2.32 0.58 3.33
CA PHE A 79 -1.77 1.23 2.15
C PHE A 79 -2.45 0.76 0.86
N ASP A 80 -2.64 -0.55 0.69
CA ASP A 80 -3.34 -1.12 -0.48
C ASP A 80 -4.77 -0.57 -0.58
N ASN A 81 -5.49 -0.48 0.54
CA ASN A 81 -6.83 0.12 0.60
C ASN A 81 -6.80 1.63 0.27
N GLY A 82 -5.83 2.37 0.80
CA GLY A 82 -5.66 3.80 0.51
C GLY A 82 -5.45 4.04 -0.99
N HIS A 83 -4.57 3.27 -1.63
CA HIS A 83 -4.33 3.35 -3.06
C HIS A 83 -5.60 3.03 -3.88
N ALA A 84 -6.32 1.97 -3.51
CA ALA A 84 -7.59 1.62 -4.17
C ALA A 84 -8.67 2.71 -4.01
N VAL A 85 -8.68 3.43 -2.87
CA VAL A 85 -9.57 4.57 -2.65
C VAL A 85 -9.20 5.74 -3.54
N HIS A 86 -7.91 6.08 -3.67
CA HIS A 86 -7.44 7.15 -4.57
C HIS A 86 -7.90 6.88 -6.01
N GLU A 87 -7.61 5.69 -6.54
CA GLU A 87 -8.00 5.33 -7.90
C GLU A 87 -9.52 5.38 -8.12
N ARG A 88 -10.29 4.93 -7.11
CA ARG A 88 -11.75 5.01 -7.18
C ARG A 88 -12.24 6.45 -7.21
N ILE A 89 -11.69 7.34 -6.39
CA ILE A 89 -12.06 8.76 -6.39
C ILE A 89 -11.65 9.42 -7.71
N TYR A 90 -10.42 9.20 -8.19
CA TYR A 90 -9.98 9.70 -9.49
C TYR A 90 -10.90 9.23 -10.61
N SER A 91 -11.37 7.97 -10.59
CA SER A 91 -12.32 7.48 -11.59
C SER A 91 -13.62 8.31 -11.64
N TYR A 92 -14.13 8.76 -10.49
CA TYR A 92 -15.33 9.61 -10.42
C TYR A 92 -15.04 11.01 -10.95
N LEU A 93 -13.91 11.61 -10.55
CA LEU A 93 -13.52 12.95 -10.96
C LEU A 93 -13.21 13.02 -12.47
N ARG A 94 -12.59 11.98 -13.04
CA ARG A 94 -12.40 11.82 -14.49
C ARG A 94 -13.75 11.68 -15.20
N ALA A 95 -14.66 10.85 -14.68
CA ALA A 95 -15.99 10.67 -15.27
C ALA A 95 -16.85 11.95 -15.24
N MET A 96 -16.64 12.80 -14.24
CA MET A 96 -17.22 14.14 -14.15
C MET A 96 -16.53 15.19 -15.04
N ASN A 97 -15.40 14.84 -15.66
CA ASN A 97 -14.55 15.75 -16.44
C ASN A 97 -14.07 16.99 -15.65
N ILE A 98 -13.78 16.80 -14.36
CA ILE A 98 -13.27 17.85 -13.47
C ILE A 98 -11.87 17.58 -12.91
N LEU A 99 -11.28 16.42 -13.19
CA LEU A 99 -9.90 16.13 -12.79
C LEU A 99 -8.92 16.76 -13.78
N GLU A 100 -8.14 17.74 -13.36
CA GLU A 100 -7.18 18.43 -14.24
C GLU A 100 -5.83 17.74 -14.27
N SER A 101 -5.35 17.28 -13.11
CA SER A 101 -4.07 16.57 -12.99
C SER A 101 -4.02 15.72 -11.71
N GLU A 102 -3.11 14.75 -11.72
CA GLU A 102 -2.91 13.76 -10.65
C GLU A 102 -1.41 13.70 -10.32
N GLU A 103 -1.09 13.39 -9.06
CA GLU A 103 0.26 13.12 -8.56
C GLU A 103 1.27 14.22 -8.93
N ILE A 104 0.94 15.46 -8.59
CA ILE A 104 1.67 16.65 -9.03
C ILE A 104 2.82 16.92 -8.07
N PRO A 105 4.08 16.92 -8.53
CA PRO A 105 5.21 17.26 -7.66
C PRO A 105 5.15 18.74 -7.28
N VAL A 106 5.30 19.02 -5.99
CA VAL A 106 5.34 20.36 -5.41
C VAL A 106 6.68 20.53 -4.70
N SER A 107 7.38 21.63 -4.98
CA SER A 107 8.64 21.97 -4.33
C SER A 107 8.69 23.43 -3.93
N LEU A 108 9.33 23.70 -2.79
CA LEU A 108 9.74 25.01 -2.32
C LEU A 108 11.24 24.95 -2.07
N ASP A 109 12.00 25.96 -2.54
CA ASP A 109 13.46 25.92 -2.47
C ASP A 109 14.03 26.34 -1.11
N ASP A 110 13.38 27.31 -0.44
CA ASP A 110 13.85 27.87 0.83
C ASP A 110 12.70 28.07 1.84
N PRO A 111 12.59 27.22 2.87
CA PRO A 111 13.38 26.00 3.10
C PRO A 111 13.08 24.93 2.03
N PRO A 112 14.01 23.99 1.76
CA PRO A 112 13.81 22.97 0.73
C PRO A 112 12.72 21.99 1.17
N ILE A 113 11.50 22.14 0.66
CA ILE A 113 10.35 21.27 0.93
C ILE A 113 9.96 20.63 -0.39
N SER A 114 9.72 19.31 -0.39
CA SER A 114 9.22 18.59 -1.56
C SER A 114 8.03 17.73 -1.19
N GLY A 115 7.13 17.49 -2.13
CA GLY A 115 5.89 16.76 -1.91
C GLY A 115 5.26 16.33 -3.22
N THR A 116 4.23 15.51 -3.12
CA THR A 116 3.32 15.22 -4.24
C THR A 116 1.91 15.55 -3.78
N ALA A 117 1.23 16.42 -4.52
CA ALA A 117 -0.19 16.65 -4.33
C ALA A 117 -0.98 15.55 -5.05
N ASP A 118 -1.99 15.00 -4.39
CA ASP A 118 -2.79 13.89 -4.92
C ASP A 118 -3.43 14.24 -6.28
N GLY A 119 -4.13 15.38 -6.36
CA GLY A 119 -4.65 15.87 -7.63
C GLY A 119 -5.20 17.30 -7.57
N ILE A 120 -5.35 17.91 -8.74
CA ILE A 120 -6.03 19.20 -8.93
C ILE A 120 -7.35 18.95 -9.64
N ILE A 121 -8.41 19.56 -9.12
CA ILE A 121 -9.74 19.52 -9.70
C ILE A 121 -10.24 20.92 -10.07
N ASN A 122 -11.04 20.99 -11.12
CA ASN A 122 -11.78 22.16 -11.53
C ASN A 122 -13.24 22.03 -11.12
N PHE A 123 -13.56 22.54 -9.93
CA PHE A 123 -14.92 22.53 -9.42
C PHE A 123 -15.54 23.91 -9.65
N ASP A 124 -16.56 23.99 -10.52
CA ASP A 124 -17.26 25.22 -10.92
C ASP A 124 -16.47 26.25 -11.77
N GLY A 125 -15.35 25.88 -12.39
CA GLY A 125 -14.62 26.82 -13.27
C GLY A 125 -13.96 27.99 -12.54
N LYS A 126 -13.76 27.86 -11.23
CA LYS A 126 -13.20 28.90 -10.35
C LYS A 126 -11.99 28.40 -9.57
#